data_AF-A0A6M0JT91-F1
#
_entry.id   AF-A0A6M0JT91-F1
#
_cell.length_a   1.000
_cell.length_b   1.000
_cell.length_c   1.000
_cell.angle_alpha   90.00
_cell.angle_beta   90.00
_cell.angle_gamma   90.00
#
_symmetry.space_group_name_H-M   'P 1'
#
loop_
_entity.id
_entity.type
_entity.pdbx_description
1 polymer ?
#
loop_
_entity_poly.entity_id
_entity_poly.type
_entity_poly.pdbx_seq_one_letter_code
_entity_poly.pdbx_strand_id
1 'polypeptide(L)'
;MCMCPSHPSSETTWRLLLTVTLNLPLGSVLAEPAPADVQPSDLAGLMQGIGGMRRLPVSGVQMVQSGDQVFFVSANGRYAFLGLGFDLWHGTRLTSLAEADRLMQRIDRSRLKLAGEDLGALDLGTGDGEVLVFVDPRCPQCAALLDRIRALSEVVLKTYRFRLIPLPVLSQASQREVLALNCLAETDQPGAIAALLEHRTDVLSPATGRCGQGPIQRALVTAHLLGIERVPFLIAPDGRLQSGAPADLSAWLAGEEGA
;
A
#
# COMPACT_ATOMS: atom_id res chain seq x y z
N MET A 1 65.36 -0.37 -56.51
CA MET A 1 66.20 0.54 -55.70
C MET A 1 65.48 0.76 -54.37
N CYS A 2 65.98 0.52 -53.17
CA CYS A 2 67.30 0.17 -52.61
C CYS A 2 67.01 -0.67 -51.33
N MET A 3 67.57 -1.87 -51.19
CA MET A 3 68.71 -2.23 -50.32
C MET A 3 68.51 -1.97 -48.81
N CYS A 4 68.52 -3.07 -48.04
CA CYS A 4 68.71 -3.16 -46.59
C CYS A 4 70.09 -2.61 -46.15
N PRO A 5 70.34 -2.44 -44.83
CA PRO A 5 71.01 -3.54 -44.12
C PRO A 5 70.57 -3.81 -42.67
N SER A 6 71.02 -4.98 -42.23
CA SER A 6 70.98 -5.70 -40.95
C SER A 6 71.87 -5.14 -39.82
N HIS A 7 71.48 -5.30 -38.55
CA HIS A 7 72.02 -6.24 -37.53
C HIS A 7 71.66 -5.85 -36.06
N PRO A 8 71.78 -6.79 -35.09
CA PRO A 8 71.10 -6.76 -33.79
C PRO A 8 71.99 -6.29 -32.62
N SER A 9 71.37 -5.93 -31.49
CA SER A 9 72.05 -5.87 -30.20
C SER A 9 71.12 -6.39 -29.10
N SER A 10 71.53 -7.52 -28.52
CA SER A 10 70.97 -8.12 -27.31
C SER A 10 71.28 -7.23 -26.09
N GLU A 11 70.26 -6.84 -25.34
CA GLU A 11 70.44 -6.46 -23.94
C GLU A 11 69.52 -7.28 -23.05
N THR A 12 70.17 -8.15 -22.30
CA THR A 12 69.61 -9.08 -21.33
C THR A 12 69.38 -8.32 -20.03
N THR A 13 68.19 -7.74 -19.83
CA THR A 13 67.80 -7.21 -18.52
C THR A 13 66.93 -8.23 -17.77
N TRP A 14 67.55 -8.86 -16.78
CA TRP A 14 66.93 -9.77 -15.81
C TRP A 14 65.96 -8.99 -14.91
N ARG A 15 64.67 -8.99 -15.23
CA ARG A 15 63.62 -8.48 -14.33
C ARG A 15 63.30 -9.56 -13.30
N LEU A 16 63.77 -9.36 -12.06
CA LEU A 16 63.34 -10.09 -10.88
C LEU A 16 61.82 -9.94 -10.70
N LEU A 17 61.07 -10.98 -11.04
CA LEU A 17 59.65 -11.13 -10.72
C LEU A 17 59.52 -11.54 -9.25
N LEU A 18 59.26 -10.56 -8.38
CA LEU A 18 58.77 -10.79 -7.02
C LEU A 18 57.28 -11.19 -7.11
N THR A 19 57.02 -12.49 -7.22
CA THR A 19 55.67 -13.06 -7.04
C THR A 19 55.32 -13.03 -5.56
N VAL A 20 54.64 -11.96 -5.13
CA VAL A 20 53.94 -11.93 -3.84
C VAL A 20 52.71 -12.83 -3.96
N THR A 21 52.84 -14.08 -3.51
CA THR A 21 51.70 -14.99 -3.35
C THR A 21 50.89 -14.54 -2.13
N LEU A 22 49.90 -13.69 -2.37
CA LEU A 22 48.93 -13.26 -1.38
C LEU A 22 47.98 -14.43 -1.10
N ASN A 23 48.34 -15.25 -0.10
CA ASN A 23 47.51 -16.35 0.38
C ASN A 23 46.36 -15.75 1.21
N LEU A 24 45.30 -15.29 0.55
CA LEU A 24 44.05 -14.96 1.22
C LEU A 24 43.33 -16.26 1.60
N PRO A 25 43.09 -16.55 2.88
CA PRO A 25 42.19 -17.63 3.23
C PRO A 25 40.81 -17.25 2.72
N LEU A 26 40.27 -18.06 1.81
CA LEU A 26 38.84 -18.13 1.52
C LEU A 26 38.16 -18.65 2.79
N GLY A 27 38.01 -17.78 3.79
CA GLY A 27 37.14 -18.02 4.92
C GLY A 27 35.72 -18.00 4.40
N SER A 28 35.10 -19.18 4.29
CA SER A 28 33.67 -19.31 4.08
C SER A 28 32.98 -18.58 5.23
N VAL A 29 32.44 -17.39 4.97
CA VAL A 29 31.48 -16.77 5.86
C VAL A 29 30.26 -17.67 5.78
N LEU A 30 30.14 -18.60 6.72
CA LEU A 30 28.89 -19.30 6.96
C LEU A 30 27.94 -18.23 7.47
N ALA A 31 27.05 -17.75 6.59
CA ALA A 31 25.89 -17.01 7.02
C ALA A 31 25.13 -17.94 7.97
N GLU A 32 25.12 -17.60 9.25
CA GLU A 32 24.32 -18.31 10.25
C GLU A 32 22.88 -18.31 9.74
N PRO A 33 22.22 -19.49 9.58
CA PRO A 33 20.86 -19.52 9.11
C PRO A 33 20.00 -18.68 10.05
N ALA A 34 19.31 -17.68 9.49
CA ALA A 34 18.35 -16.90 10.25
C ALA A 34 17.40 -17.87 10.98
N PRO A 35 17.16 -17.70 12.29
CA PRO A 35 16.35 -18.61 13.07
C PRO A 35 14.99 -18.79 12.38
N ALA A 36 14.69 -20.02 11.98
CA ALA A 36 13.59 -20.33 11.06
C ALA A 36 12.19 -20.02 11.64
N ASP A 37 12.09 -19.80 12.95
CA ASP A 37 10.83 -19.79 13.70
C ASP A 37 10.41 -18.44 14.31
N VAL A 38 11.08 -17.33 13.97
CA VAL A 38 10.64 -16.01 14.49
C VAL A 38 9.21 -15.72 14.02
N GLN A 39 8.30 -15.51 14.98
CA GLN A 39 6.90 -15.19 14.72
C GLN A 39 6.67 -13.67 14.79
N PRO A 40 5.60 -13.15 14.14
CA PRO A 40 5.22 -11.74 14.25
C PRO A 40 4.99 -11.25 15.68
N SER A 41 4.53 -12.13 16.59
CA SER A 41 4.39 -11.83 18.03
C SER A 41 5.73 -11.52 18.69
N ASP A 42 6.80 -12.15 18.22
CA ASP A 42 8.14 -11.98 18.78
C ASP A 42 8.70 -10.62 18.39
N LEU A 43 8.25 -10.06 17.25
CA LEU A 43 8.60 -8.70 16.83
C LEU A 43 8.08 -7.65 17.81
N ALA A 44 6.89 -7.85 18.41
CA ALA A 44 6.40 -6.95 19.45
C ALA A 44 7.33 -6.95 20.67
N GLY A 45 7.91 -8.10 21.00
CA GLY A 45 8.97 -8.23 22.01
C GLY A 45 10.25 -7.50 21.62
N LEU A 46 10.69 -7.59 20.36
CA LEU A 46 11.85 -6.85 19.84
C LEU A 46 11.66 -5.33 19.87
N MET A 47 10.43 -4.84 19.81
CA MET A 47 10.11 -3.42 19.97
C MET A 47 10.11 -2.95 21.44
N GLN A 48 10.16 -3.86 22.41
CA GLN A 48 10.35 -3.54 23.83
C GLN A 48 11.84 -3.49 24.15
N GLY A 49 12.33 -2.38 24.70
CA GLY A 49 13.75 -2.22 25.07
C GLY A 49 14.65 -1.66 23.95
N ILE A 50 14.09 -0.91 23.00
CA ILE A 50 14.86 -0.24 21.94
C ILE A 50 15.94 0.68 22.54
N GLY A 51 17.21 0.29 22.43
CA GLY A 51 18.36 1.09 22.88
C GLY A 51 18.71 2.26 21.97
N GLY A 52 18.21 2.28 20.72
CA GLY A 52 18.41 3.39 19.79
C GLY A 52 17.85 3.11 18.39
N MET A 53 17.56 4.18 17.65
CA MET A 53 17.07 4.12 16.26
C MET A 53 17.88 5.05 15.36
N ARG A 54 18.14 4.62 14.12
CA ARG A 54 18.80 5.43 13.08
C ARG A 54 18.09 5.22 11.75
N ARG A 55 17.84 6.32 11.04
CA ARG A 55 17.31 6.26 9.68
C ARG A 55 18.45 5.95 8.72
N LEU A 56 18.30 4.89 7.92
CA LEU A 56 19.20 4.61 6.81
C LEU A 56 18.85 5.51 5.61
N PRO A 57 19.85 6.00 4.84
CA PRO A 57 19.60 6.87 3.69
C PRO A 57 19.14 6.04 2.47
N VAL A 58 17.90 5.55 2.52
CA VAL A 58 17.25 4.76 1.47
C VAL A 58 15.85 5.32 1.18
N SER A 59 15.43 5.30 -0.09
CA SER A 59 14.10 5.73 -0.52
C SER A 59 13.08 4.59 -0.56
N GLY A 60 13.53 3.35 -0.35
CA GLY A 60 12.71 2.15 -0.39
C GLY A 60 13.58 0.89 -0.29
N VAL A 61 12.89 -0.25 -0.20
CA VAL A 61 13.49 -1.58 -0.11
C VAL A 61 12.76 -2.48 -1.10
N GLN A 62 13.51 -3.31 -1.82
CA GLN A 62 13.01 -4.31 -2.76
C GLN A 62 13.21 -5.68 -2.15
N MET A 63 12.18 -6.53 -2.23
CA MET A 63 12.31 -7.95 -1.95
C MET A 63 12.91 -8.63 -3.18
N VAL A 64 13.90 -9.48 -2.98
CA VAL A 64 14.60 -10.22 -4.02
C VAL A 64 14.51 -11.70 -3.70
N GLN A 65 14.15 -12.50 -4.71
CA GLN A 65 14.13 -13.95 -4.59
C GLN A 65 15.12 -14.55 -5.59
N SER A 66 16.04 -15.39 -5.09
CA SER A 66 17.06 -16.08 -5.87
C SER A 66 17.04 -17.56 -5.49
N GLY A 67 16.39 -18.39 -6.32
CA GLY A 67 16.04 -19.75 -5.94
C GLY A 67 15.10 -19.76 -4.73
N ASP A 68 15.46 -20.52 -3.70
CA ASP A 68 14.69 -20.62 -2.45
C ASP A 68 15.03 -19.51 -1.44
N GLN A 69 16.01 -18.65 -1.76
CA GLN A 69 16.42 -17.56 -0.86
C GLN A 69 15.64 -16.29 -1.14
N VAL A 70 15.10 -15.70 -0.07
CA VAL A 70 14.52 -14.36 -0.05
C VAL A 70 15.41 -13.44 0.76
N PHE A 71 15.69 -12.26 0.23
CA PHE A 71 16.40 -11.20 0.92
C PHE A 71 15.91 -9.84 0.45
N PHE A 72 16.41 -8.76 1.08
CA PHE A 72 15.96 -7.41 0.77
C PHE A 72 17.13 -6.52 0.39
N VAL A 73 16.93 -5.65 -0.61
CA VAL A 73 17.95 -4.72 -1.08
C VAL A 73 17.37 -3.32 -1.10
N SER A 74 18.09 -2.33 -0.58
CA SER A 74 17.67 -0.93 -0.70
C SER A 74 17.51 -0.54 -2.17
N ALA A 75 16.56 0.33 -2.50
CA ALA A 75 16.25 0.69 -3.89
C ALA A 75 17.46 1.25 -4.68
N ASN A 76 18.44 1.85 -4.02
CA ASN A 76 19.68 2.36 -4.61
C ASN A 76 20.85 1.36 -4.62
N GLY A 77 20.61 0.10 -4.25
CA GLY A 77 21.64 -0.96 -4.19
C GLY A 77 22.68 -0.82 -3.09
N ARG A 78 22.59 0.20 -2.22
CA ARG A 78 23.62 0.50 -1.21
C ARG A 78 23.66 -0.49 -0.04
N TYR A 79 22.53 -1.05 0.33
CA TYR A 79 22.37 -1.95 1.48
C TYR A 79 21.65 -3.23 1.07
N ALA A 80 22.12 -4.35 1.58
CA ALA A 80 21.43 -5.64 1.54
C ALA A 80 21.10 -6.06 2.98
N PHE A 81 19.89 -6.58 3.18
CA PHE A 81 19.40 -7.12 4.44
C PHE A 81 19.15 -8.61 4.23
N LEU A 82 19.98 -9.43 4.85
CA LEU A 82 19.87 -10.89 4.82
C LEU A 82 19.13 -11.34 6.07
N GLY A 83 17.99 -12.01 5.90
CA GLY A 83 17.15 -12.45 7.02
C GLY A 83 15.67 -12.49 6.66
N LEU A 84 14.84 -12.55 7.68
CA LEU A 84 13.38 -12.66 7.55
C LEU A 84 12.74 -11.29 7.33
N GLY A 85 11.76 -11.24 6.42
CA GLY A 85 10.85 -10.10 6.29
C GLY A 85 9.47 -10.46 6.83
N PHE A 86 8.79 -9.49 7.43
CA PHE A 86 7.42 -9.64 7.92
C PHE A 86 6.57 -8.50 7.41
N ASP A 87 5.40 -8.83 6.88
CA ASP A 87 4.32 -7.87 6.70
C ASP A 87 3.64 -7.69 8.06
N LEU A 88 3.72 -6.49 8.64
CA LEU A 88 3.17 -6.23 9.98
C LEU A 88 1.67 -5.98 9.97
N TRP A 89 1.12 -5.57 8.83
CA TRP A 89 -0.29 -5.29 8.64
C TRP A 89 -1.09 -6.57 8.56
N HIS A 90 -0.50 -7.63 8.00
CA HIS A 90 -1.07 -8.98 8.00
C HIS A 90 -0.50 -9.87 9.12
N GLY A 91 0.68 -9.53 9.64
CA GLY A 91 1.46 -10.36 10.55
C GLY A 91 1.77 -11.72 9.95
N THR A 92 2.31 -11.71 8.76
CA THR A 92 2.82 -12.92 8.12
C THR A 92 4.26 -12.69 7.71
N ARG A 93 5.02 -13.78 7.67
CA ARG A 93 6.38 -13.78 7.14
C ARG A 93 6.30 -13.72 5.61
N LEU A 94 7.16 -12.92 4.99
CA LEU A 94 7.30 -12.88 3.55
C LEU A 94 8.24 -14.00 3.10
N THR A 95 7.67 -15.06 2.52
CA THR A 95 8.42 -16.26 2.11
C THR A 95 8.68 -16.36 0.61
N SER A 96 7.93 -15.61 -0.21
CA SER A 96 8.09 -15.57 -1.66
C SER A 96 7.59 -14.24 -2.25
N LEU A 97 8.04 -13.91 -3.47
CA LEU A 97 7.51 -12.75 -4.19
C LEU A 97 6.00 -12.86 -4.43
N ALA A 98 5.51 -14.07 -4.76
CA ALA A 98 4.08 -14.30 -4.97
C ALA A 98 3.24 -14.03 -3.70
N GLU A 99 3.75 -14.39 -2.53
CA GLU A 99 3.10 -14.04 -1.26
C GLU A 99 3.11 -12.51 -1.03
N ALA A 100 4.25 -11.85 -1.26
CA ALA A 100 4.35 -10.40 -1.11
C ALA A 100 3.39 -9.67 -2.05
N ASP A 101 3.34 -10.04 -3.33
CA ASP A 101 2.43 -9.47 -4.32
C ASP A 101 0.96 -9.64 -3.89
N ARG A 102 0.61 -10.83 -3.39
CA ARG A 102 -0.75 -11.11 -2.89
C ARG A 102 -1.12 -10.22 -1.70
N LEU A 103 -0.19 -10.02 -0.76
CA LEU A 103 -0.42 -9.21 0.44
C LEU A 103 -0.45 -7.72 0.13
N MET A 104 0.36 -7.24 -0.81
CA MET A 104 0.37 -5.83 -1.24
C MET A 104 -0.97 -5.38 -1.84
N GLN A 105 -1.75 -6.30 -2.39
CA GLN A 105 -3.06 -6.02 -2.97
C GLN A 105 -4.20 -6.18 -1.96
N ARG A 106 -3.89 -6.38 -0.68
CA ARG A 106 -4.87 -6.68 0.37
C ARG A 106 -4.53 -5.94 1.65
N ILE A 107 -5.50 -5.85 2.56
CA ILE A 107 -5.28 -5.45 3.95
C ILE A 107 -6.04 -6.36 4.90
N ASP A 108 -5.44 -6.65 6.06
CA ASP A 108 -6.17 -7.22 7.18
C ASP A 108 -6.85 -6.10 7.99
N ARG A 109 -8.13 -5.91 7.71
CA ARG A 109 -8.95 -4.87 8.34
C ARG A 109 -9.12 -5.07 9.84
N SER A 110 -9.18 -6.33 10.28
CA SER A 110 -9.36 -6.67 11.70
C SER A 110 -8.11 -6.27 12.49
N ARG A 111 -6.94 -6.49 11.90
CA ARG A 111 -5.65 -6.16 12.48
C ARG A 111 -5.34 -4.68 12.46
N LEU A 112 -5.69 -3.98 11.38
CA LEU A 112 -5.53 -2.54 11.25
C LEU A 112 -6.56 -1.72 12.04
N LYS A 113 -7.58 -2.38 12.62
CA LYS A 113 -8.68 -1.73 13.37
C LYS A 113 -9.35 -0.61 12.58
N LEU A 114 -9.48 -0.79 11.26
CA LEU A 114 -10.11 0.19 10.37
C LEU A 114 -11.64 0.13 10.53
N ALA A 115 -12.15 0.88 11.49
CA ALA A 115 -13.58 1.11 11.64
C ALA A 115 -14.03 2.26 10.73
N GLY A 116 -14.95 2.01 9.79
CA GLY A 116 -15.44 3.03 8.86
C GLY A 116 -16.21 4.18 9.54
N GLU A 117 -16.78 3.94 10.72
CA GLU A 117 -17.52 4.91 11.53
C GLU A 117 -16.68 6.14 11.89
N ASP A 118 -15.38 5.92 12.14
CA ASP A 118 -14.47 7.00 12.48
C ASP A 118 -14.14 7.88 11.26
N LEU A 119 -14.37 7.41 10.03
CA LEU A 119 -13.95 8.08 8.80
C LEU A 119 -15.04 8.93 8.15
N GLY A 120 -16.17 9.14 8.82
CA GLY A 120 -17.30 9.89 8.26
C GLY A 120 -18.02 9.10 7.16
N ALA A 121 -18.06 7.77 7.30
CA ALA A 121 -18.74 6.90 6.36
C ALA A 121 -20.25 7.17 6.33
N LEU A 122 -20.79 7.21 5.12
CA LEU A 122 -22.22 7.20 4.84
C LEU A 122 -22.60 5.78 4.42
N ASP A 123 -23.43 5.12 5.22
CA ASP A 123 -23.71 3.70 5.08
C ASP A 123 -24.90 3.44 4.15
N LEU A 124 -24.69 2.65 3.10
CA LEU A 124 -25.73 2.10 2.24
C LEU A 124 -25.78 0.58 2.35
N GLY A 125 -26.98 0.05 2.61
CA GLY A 125 -27.18 -1.38 2.84
C GLY A 125 -26.99 -1.77 4.30
N THR A 126 -27.28 -3.03 4.60
CA THR A 126 -27.36 -3.57 5.97
C THR A 126 -26.60 -4.87 6.14
N GLY A 127 -25.89 -5.32 5.12
CA GLY A 127 -25.20 -6.61 5.16
C GLY A 127 -23.91 -6.60 5.96
N ASP A 128 -23.49 -7.78 6.40
CA ASP A 128 -22.26 -7.98 7.17
C ASP A 128 -20.99 -7.84 6.32
N GLY A 129 -21.13 -7.99 4.99
CA GLY A 129 -20.05 -7.76 4.02
C GLY A 129 -19.71 -6.28 3.89
N GLU A 130 -18.91 -5.74 4.80
CA GLU A 130 -18.56 -4.33 4.78
C GLU A 130 -17.60 -4.00 3.62
N VAL A 131 -17.93 -2.98 2.82
CA VAL A 131 -17.10 -2.48 1.71
C VAL A 131 -16.77 -1.03 1.99
N LEU A 132 -15.48 -0.68 2.12
CA LEU A 132 -15.07 0.72 2.25
C LEU A 132 -14.89 1.32 0.86
N VAL A 133 -15.45 2.50 0.62
CA VAL A 133 -15.45 3.14 -0.71
C VAL A 133 -15.05 4.60 -0.56
N PHE A 134 -13.80 4.93 -0.86
CA PHE A 134 -13.28 6.30 -0.82
C PHE A 134 -13.60 7.01 -2.13
N VAL A 135 -14.30 8.14 -2.04
CA VAL A 135 -14.81 8.90 -3.20
C VAL A 135 -14.63 10.39 -3.01
N ASP A 136 -14.56 11.16 -4.09
CA ASP A 136 -14.66 12.62 -4.06
C ASP A 136 -15.92 13.04 -4.83
N PRO A 137 -16.75 13.97 -4.32
CA PRO A 137 -17.99 14.36 -4.99
C PRO A 137 -17.79 14.98 -6.39
N ARG A 138 -16.59 15.48 -6.70
CA ARG A 138 -16.25 16.07 -8.01
C ARG A 138 -15.53 15.11 -8.94
N CYS A 139 -15.40 13.84 -8.57
CA CYS A 139 -14.72 12.80 -9.34
C CYS A 139 -15.70 12.09 -10.30
N PRO A 140 -15.55 12.21 -11.63
CA PRO A 140 -16.48 11.59 -12.58
C PRO A 140 -16.52 10.06 -12.49
N GLN A 141 -15.38 9.40 -12.26
CA GLN A 141 -15.34 7.95 -12.07
C GLN A 141 -16.02 7.51 -10.76
N CYS A 142 -15.96 8.36 -9.73
CA CYS A 142 -16.63 8.12 -8.47
C CYS A 142 -18.14 8.26 -8.64
N ALA A 143 -18.60 9.28 -9.37
CA ALA A 143 -20.01 9.45 -9.71
C ALA A 143 -20.58 8.21 -10.43
N ALA A 144 -19.87 7.71 -11.46
CA ALA A 144 -20.27 6.49 -12.16
C ALA A 144 -20.29 5.24 -11.26
N LEU A 145 -19.35 5.12 -10.32
CA LEU A 145 -19.37 4.04 -9.33
C LEU A 145 -20.57 4.16 -8.37
N LEU A 146 -20.87 5.36 -7.88
CA LEU A 146 -22.00 5.61 -6.99
C LEU A 146 -23.33 5.29 -7.67
N ASP A 147 -23.49 5.60 -8.96
CA ASP A 147 -24.67 5.22 -9.75
C ASP A 147 -24.84 3.69 -9.82
N ARG A 148 -23.74 2.96 -10.03
CA ARG A 148 -23.75 1.49 -10.03
C ARG A 148 -24.08 0.91 -8.67
N ILE A 149 -23.53 1.46 -7.59
CA ILE A 149 -23.84 1.06 -6.22
C ILE A 149 -25.32 1.31 -5.90
N ARG A 150 -25.86 2.47 -6.30
CA ARG A 150 -27.28 2.82 -6.11
C ARG A 150 -28.22 1.89 -6.89
N ALA A 151 -27.78 1.38 -8.03
CA ALA A 151 -28.55 0.45 -8.87
C ALA A 151 -28.49 -1.02 -8.39
N LEU A 152 -27.74 -1.33 -7.33
CA LEU A 152 -27.67 -2.68 -6.79
C LEU A 152 -29.03 -3.14 -6.24
N SER A 153 -29.30 -4.43 -6.39
CA SER A 153 -30.54 -5.02 -5.89
C SER A 153 -30.59 -5.02 -4.35
N GLU A 154 -31.80 -5.07 -3.80
CA GLU A 154 -31.99 -5.18 -2.35
C GLU A 154 -31.28 -6.41 -1.76
N VAL A 155 -31.18 -7.51 -2.52
CA VAL A 155 -30.44 -8.71 -2.10
C VAL A 155 -28.97 -8.38 -1.87
N VAL A 156 -28.32 -7.67 -2.80
CA VAL A 156 -26.92 -7.26 -2.66
C VAL A 156 -26.76 -6.30 -1.48
N LEU A 157 -27.69 -5.35 -1.30
CA LEU A 157 -27.65 -4.41 -0.17
C LEU A 157 -27.97 -5.07 1.19
N LYS A 158 -28.55 -6.28 1.21
CA LYS A 158 -28.68 -7.12 2.41
C LYS A 158 -27.46 -7.99 2.66
N THR A 159 -26.66 -8.28 1.64
CA THR A 159 -25.41 -9.05 1.77
C THR A 159 -24.23 -8.15 2.11
N TYR A 160 -24.18 -6.94 1.55
CA TYR A 160 -23.09 -5.99 1.72
C TYR A 160 -23.56 -4.67 2.33
N ARG A 161 -22.68 -4.03 3.09
CA ARG A 161 -22.83 -2.65 3.56
C ARG A 161 -21.72 -1.80 2.97
N PHE A 162 -22.10 -0.88 2.09
CA PHE A 162 -21.18 0.09 1.49
C PHE A 162 -20.99 1.27 2.43
N ARG A 163 -19.76 1.47 2.87
CA ARG A 163 -19.33 2.61 3.66
C ARG A 163 -18.68 3.63 2.75
N LEU A 164 -19.47 4.60 2.31
CA LEU A 164 -19.03 5.64 1.39
C LEU A 164 -18.28 6.70 2.18
N ILE A 165 -16.98 6.90 1.92
CA ILE A 165 -16.09 7.79 2.65
C ILE A 165 -15.72 8.96 1.72
N PRO A 166 -16.36 10.13 1.88
CA PRO A 166 -16.08 11.28 1.03
C PRO A 166 -14.74 11.93 1.41
N LEU A 167 -13.84 12.06 0.44
CA LEU A 167 -12.54 12.70 0.55
C LEU A 167 -12.52 14.00 -0.26
N PRO A 168 -11.92 15.09 0.26
CA PRO A 168 -11.83 16.36 -0.44
C PRO A 168 -10.49 16.52 -1.17
N VAL A 169 -10.21 15.67 -2.16
CA VAL A 169 -8.87 15.52 -2.75
C VAL A 169 -8.70 16.14 -4.13
N LEU A 170 -9.79 16.48 -4.83
CA LEU A 170 -9.70 16.98 -6.20
C LEU A 170 -9.72 18.51 -6.33
N SER A 171 -10.45 19.22 -5.47
CA SER A 171 -10.63 20.67 -5.64
C SER A 171 -11.06 21.39 -4.35
N GLN A 172 -11.02 22.72 -4.36
CA GLN A 172 -11.63 23.53 -3.29
C GLN A 172 -13.15 23.34 -3.21
N ALA A 173 -13.82 23.04 -4.33
CA ALA A 173 -15.24 22.70 -4.33
C ALA A 173 -15.47 21.39 -3.58
N SER A 174 -14.65 20.37 -3.85
CA SER A 174 -14.65 19.10 -3.10
C SER A 174 -14.49 19.32 -1.60
N GLN A 175 -13.59 20.21 -1.18
CA GLN A 175 -13.42 20.57 0.24
C GLN A 175 -14.70 21.12 0.87
N ARG A 176 -15.35 22.10 0.22
CA ARG A 176 -16.58 22.70 0.74
C ARG A 176 -17.72 21.69 0.79
N GLU A 177 -17.88 20.90 -0.26
CA GLU A 177 -18.96 19.91 -0.40
C GLU A 177 -18.81 18.77 0.59
N VAL A 178 -17.59 18.23 0.76
CA VAL A 178 -17.33 17.16 1.73
C VAL A 178 -17.50 17.66 3.17
N LEU A 179 -17.11 18.91 3.47
CA LEU A 179 -17.39 19.53 4.77
C LEU A 179 -18.89 19.70 5.02
N ALA A 180 -19.64 20.26 4.07
CA ALA A 180 -21.08 20.42 4.17
C ALA A 180 -21.79 19.07 4.33
N LEU A 181 -21.36 18.06 3.57
CA LEU A 181 -21.88 16.71 3.61
C LEU A 181 -21.66 16.03 4.97
N ASN A 182 -20.41 16.05 5.48
CA ASN A 182 -20.11 15.50 6.80
C ASN A 182 -20.84 16.26 7.91
N CYS A 183 -21.01 17.58 7.76
CA CYS A 183 -21.77 18.37 8.71
C CYS A 183 -23.25 17.99 8.74
N LEU A 184 -23.87 17.80 7.56
CA LEU A 184 -25.24 17.32 7.45
C LEU A 184 -25.38 15.93 8.10
N ALA A 185 -24.42 15.04 7.87
CA ALA A 185 -24.43 13.67 8.40
C ALA A 185 -24.44 13.59 9.93
N GLU A 186 -23.98 14.63 10.64
CA GLU A 186 -24.06 14.70 12.11
C GLU A 186 -25.52 14.79 12.62
N THR A 187 -26.44 15.29 11.80
CA THR A 187 -27.86 15.46 12.17
C THR A 187 -28.84 14.68 11.29
N ASP A 188 -28.48 14.39 10.04
CA ASP A 188 -29.31 13.74 9.03
C ASP A 188 -28.44 12.90 8.09
N GLN A 189 -28.04 11.73 8.58
CA GLN A 189 -27.26 10.76 7.79
C GLN A 189 -28.03 10.29 6.54
N PRO A 190 -29.35 9.99 6.57
CA PRO A 190 -30.13 9.67 5.36
C PRO A 190 -30.12 10.79 4.32
N GLY A 191 -30.25 12.06 4.72
CA GLY A 191 -30.16 13.19 3.82
C GLY A 191 -28.77 13.36 3.22
N ALA A 192 -27.71 13.17 4.03
CA ALA A 192 -26.34 13.21 3.54
C ALA A 192 -26.06 12.13 2.49
N ILE A 193 -26.43 10.87 2.77
CA ILE A 193 -26.21 9.79 1.79
C ILE A 193 -27.01 10.00 0.51
N ALA A 194 -28.25 10.49 0.61
CA ALA A 194 -29.05 10.83 -0.56
C ALA A 194 -28.37 11.94 -1.38
N ALA A 195 -27.85 13.00 -0.75
CA ALA A 195 -27.15 14.08 -1.43
C ALA A 195 -25.90 13.58 -2.17
N LEU A 196 -25.14 12.65 -1.59
CA LEU A 196 -23.99 12.04 -2.24
C LEU A 196 -24.40 11.16 -3.43
N LEU A 197 -25.35 10.24 -3.24
CA LEU A 197 -25.79 9.29 -4.27
C LEU A 197 -26.58 9.94 -5.42
N GLU A 198 -27.13 11.13 -5.20
CA GLU A 198 -27.86 11.91 -6.20
C GLU A 198 -26.99 13.00 -6.85
N HIS A 199 -25.71 13.06 -6.51
CA HIS A 199 -24.76 14.06 -7.01
C HIS A 199 -25.21 15.51 -6.73
N ARG A 200 -25.84 15.74 -5.58
CA ARG A 200 -26.37 17.05 -5.13
C ARG A 200 -25.64 17.60 -3.89
N THR A 201 -24.34 17.36 -3.80
CA THR A 201 -23.53 17.86 -2.69
C THR A 201 -23.21 19.35 -2.83
N ASP A 202 -23.30 19.89 -4.04
CA ASP A 202 -23.04 21.28 -4.40
C ASP A 202 -24.10 22.27 -3.91
N VAL A 203 -25.33 21.80 -3.70
CA VAL A 203 -26.46 22.60 -3.18
C VAL A 203 -26.59 22.54 -1.66
N LEU A 204 -25.72 21.80 -0.97
CA LEU A 204 -25.72 21.72 0.49
C LEU A 204 -25.31 23.06 1.11
N SER A 205 -25.97 23.41 2.22
CA SER A 205 -25.60 24.57 3.01
C SER A 205 -24.15 24.46 3.49
N PRO A 206 -23.32 25.51 3.35
CA PRO A 206 -21.94 25.49 3.82
C PRO A 206 -21.86 25.12 5.31
N ALA A 207 -20.90 24.26 5.66
CA ALA A 207 -20.61 23.94 7.05
C ALA A 207 -20.22 25.20 7.83
N THR A 208 -20.65 25.28 9.09
CA THR A 208 -20.31 26.38 10.00
C THR A 208 -19.46 25.87 11.17
N GLY A 209 -18.55 26.71 11.67
CA GLY A 209 -17.68 26.35 12.80
C GLY A 209 -16.75 25.17 12.48
N ARG A 210 -16.74 24.16 13.36
CA ARG A 210 -15.88 22.96 13.27
C ARG A 210 -16.60 21.68 12.81
N CYS A 211 -17.87 21.81 12.42
CA CYS A 211 -18.71 20.71 11.97
C CYS A 211 -18.05 19.91 10.84
N GLY A 212 -18.11 18.58 10.88
CA GLY A 212 -17.59 17.67 9.86
C GLY A 212 -16.05 17.58 9.74
N GLN A 213 -15.27 18.43 10.42
CA GLN A 213 -13.80 18.47 10.24
C GLN A 213 -13.08 17.23 10.78
N GLY A 214 -13.51 16.72 11.94
CA GLY A 214 -12.87 15.57 12.61
C GLY A 214 -12.86 14.28 11.77
N PRO A 215 -14.04 13.83 11.28
CA PRO A 215 -14.12 12.66 10.39
C PRO A 215 -13.27 12.80 9.13
N ILE A 216 -13.31 13.97 8.47
CA ILE A 216 -12.52 14.24 7.25
C ILE A 216 -11.02 14.13 7.53
N GLN A 217 -10.55 14.71 8.63
CA GLN A 217 -9.13 14.63 8.99
C GLN A 217 -8.69 13.18 9.20
N ARG A 218 -9.50 12.38 9.89
CA ARG A 218 -9.21 10.95 10.09
C ARG A 218 -9.25 10.18 8.77
N ALA A 219 -10.23 10.46 7.90
CA ALA A 219 -10.33 9.85 6.57
C ALA A 219 -9.10 10.15 5.71
N LEU A 220 -8.63 11.39 5.68
CA LEU A 220 -7.43 11.79 4.93
C LEU A 220 -6.15 11.15 5.50
N VAL A 221 -5.99 11.13 6.82
CA VAL A 221 -4.83 10.47 7.45
C VAL A 221 -4.85 8.97 7.16
N THR A 222 -6.00 8.31 7.31
CA THR A 222 -6.17 6.90 6.97
C THR A 222 -5.85 6.63 5.50
N ALA A 223 -6.39 7.44 4.58
CA ALA A 223 -6.11 7.31 3.15
C ALA A 223 -4.60 7.44 2.85
N HIS A 224 -3.93 8.41 3.48
CA HIS A 224 -2.49 8.58 3.34
C HIS A 224 -1.70 7.39 3.90
N LEU A 225 -2.07 6.91 5.10
CA LEU A 225 -1.43 5.75 5.73
C LEU A 225 -1.59 4.48 4.88
N LEU A 226 -2.75 4.30 4.25
CA LEU A 226 -3.05 3.16 3.39
C LEU A 226 -2.48 3.30 1.96
N GLY A 227 -1.80 4.42 1.65
CA GLY A 227 -1.26 4.66 0.30
C GLY A 227 -2.34 4.83 -0.77
N ILE A 228 -3.52 5.34 -0.40
CA ILE A 228 -4.60 5.62 -1.34
C ILE A 228 -4.25 6.91 -2.11
N GLU A 229 -3.74 6.75 -3.32
CA GLU A 229 -3.27 7.85 -4.18
C GLU A 229 -4.36 8.42 -5.10
N ARG A 230 -5.45 7.67 -5.31
CA ARG A 230 -6.50 8.02 -6.28
C ARG A 230 -7.86 7.50 -5.84
N VAL A 231 -8.91 8.19 -6.28
CA VAL A 231 -10.32 7.84 -6.07
C VAL A 231 -11.01 7.55 -7.43
N PRO A 232 -12.03 6.68 -7.48
CA PRO A 232 -12.54 5.91 -6.35
C PRO A 232 -11.54 4.82 -5.92
N PHE A 233 -11.58 4.46 -4.64
CA PHE A 233 -10.78 3.35 -4.11
C PHE A 233 -11.68 2.48 -3.23
N LEU A 234 -11.65 1.17 -3.44
CA LEU A 234 -12.49 0.24 -2.70
C LEU A 234 -11.64 -0.75 -1.91
N ILE A 235 -12.17 -1.15 -0.76
CA ILE A 235 -11.65 -2.23 0.06
C ILE A 235 -12.78 -3.23 0.26
N ALA A 236 -12.60 -4.43 -0.29
CA ALA A 236 -13.58 -5.52 -0.21
C ALA A 236 -13.71 -6.05 1.23
N PRO A 237 -14.77 -6.85 1.52
CA PRO A 237 -14.94 -7.47 2.83
C PRO A 237 -13.77 -8.38 3.22
N ASP A 238 -13.17 -9.05 2.23
CA ASP A 238 -12.01 -9.93 2.40
C ASP A 238 -10.65 -9.21 2.30
N GLY A 239 -10.68 -7.88 2.32
CA GLY A 239 -9.50 -7.03 2.37
C GLY A 239 -8.87 -6.71 1.02
N ARG A 240 -9.35 -7.24 -0.11
CA ARG A 240 -8.83 -6.88 -1.44
C ARG A 240 -8.93 -5.38 -1.68
N LEU A 241 -7.84 -4.81 -2.19
CA LEU A 241 -7.75 -3.41 -2.57
C LEU A 241 -8.09 -3.26 -4.05
N GLN A 242 -8.88 -2.25 -4.37
CA GLN A 242 -9.26 -1.94 -5.74
C GLN A 242 -9.07 -0.44 -5.99
N SER A 243 -8.15 -0.13 -6.90
CA SER A 243 -7.89 1.25 -7.31
C SER A 243 -8.64 1.57 -8.60
N GLY A 244 -9.59 2.50 -8.52
CA GLY A 244 -10.58 2.76 -9.57
C GLY A 244 -11.84 1.90 -9.39
N ALA A 245 -12.84 2.11 -10.24
CA ALA A 245 -14.06 1.32 -10.20
C ALA A 245 -13.83 -0.07 -10.84
N PRO A 246 -14.26 -1.18 -10.20
CA PRO A 246 -14.17 -2.51 -10.82
C PRO A 246 -15.03 -2.58 -12.09
N ALA A 247 -14.62 -3.39 -13.07
CA ALA A 247 -15.37 -3.51 -14.32
C ALA A 247 -16.74 -4.16 -14.06
N ASP A 248 -16.76 -5.24 -13.28
CA ASP A 248 -17.98 -5.86 -12.76
C ASP A 248 -18.00 -5.76 -11.24
N LEU A 249 -18.82 -4.84 -10.71
CA LEU A 249 -18.92 -4.61 -9.27
C LEU A 249 -19.48 -5.85 -8.56
N SER A 250 -20.43 -6.57 -9.16
CA SER A 250 -21.04 -7.74 -8.52
C SER A 250 -20.08 -8.91 -8.45
N ALA A 251 -19.39 -9.22 -9.56
CA ALA A 251 -18.35 -10.25 -9.57
C ALA A 251 -17.18 -9.90 -8.64
N TRP A 252 -16.76 -8.64 -8.62
CA TRP A 252 -15.72 -8.16 -7.71
C TRP A 252 -16.12 -8.30 -6.23
N LEU A 253 -17.38 -8.01 -5.87
CA LEU A 253 -17.89 -8.20 -4.50
C LEU A 253 -17.90 -9.67 -4.09
N ALA A 254 -18.24 -10.57 -5.01
CA ALA A 254 -18.22 -12.02 -4.81
C ALA A 254 -16.78 -12.58 -4.73
N GLY A 255 -15.78 -11.86 -5.24
CA GLY A 255 -14.39 -12.31 -5.29
C GLY A 255 -14.06 -13.20 -6.48
N GLU A 256 -14.78 -13.02 -7.58
CA GLU A 256 -14.66 -13.83 -8.79
C GLU A 256 -13.74 -13.19 -9.85
N GLU A 257 -13.34 -11.92 -9.69
CA GLU A 257 -12.33 -11.29 -10.55
C GLU A 257 -10.92 -11.80 -10.15
N GLY A 258 -10.33 -12.65 -11.00
CA GLY A 258 -8.95 -13.14 -10.86
C GLY A 258 -8.78 -14.61 -10.45
N ALA A 259 -9.83 -15.43 -10.56
CA ALA A 259 -9.70 -16.89 -10.68
C ALA A 259 -9.27 -17.31 -12.09
#